data_AF-A0A9X0CWU3-F1
#
_entry.id   AF-A0A9X0CWU3-F1
#
_cell.length_a   1.000
_cell.length_b   1.000
_cell.length_c   1.000
_cell.angle_alpha   90.00
_cell.angle_beta   90.00
_cell.angle_gamma   90.00
#
_symmetry.space_group_name_H-M   'P 1'
#
loop_
_entity.id
_entity.type
_entity.pdbx_description
1 polymer ?
#
loop_
_entity_poly.entity_id
_entity_poly.type
_entity_poly.pdbx_seq_one_letter_code
_entity_poly.pdbx_strand_id
1 'polypeptide(L)'
;MSSFNSTADLLLDQLATMADGKTEVCMFDEFARAALDVICKVAFGMDVDIINEKDTKFTEAVSLSFHGVEEASFDLFHKWNVFQYPFQRRVVKAVQFLRETGRKVIEVRKNAMKRGEQLPDDILQRIIQQQEAEPNLGIEDMLDDFVTFFIAGHETTSSFVGLLCS
;
A
#
# COMPACT_ATOMS: atom_id res chain seq x y z
N MET A 1 -3.29 17.05 -5.61
CA MET A 1 -4.28 17.10 -6.70
C MET A 1 -3.73 16.53 -8.01
N SER A 2 -2.54 16.92 -8.47
CA SER A 2 -1.97 16.37 -9.72
C SER A 2 -1.81 14.84 -9.72
N SER A 3 -1.31 14.25 -8.62
CA SER A 3 -1.13 12.79 -8.54
C SER A 3 -2.46 12.04 -8.63
N PHE A 4 -3.49 12.50 -7.90
CA PHE A 4 -4.85 11.93 -7.96
C PHE A 4 -5.41 11.97 -9.39
N ASN A 5 -5.29 13.12 -10.07
CA ASN A 5 -5.76 13.25 -11.43
C ASN A 5 -4.98 12.31 -12.37
N SER A 6 -3.65 12.22 -12.23
CA SER A 6 -2.86 11.31 -13.08
C SER A 6 -3.23 9.84 -12.87
N THR A 7 -3.49 9.43 -11.63
CA THR A 7 -3.91 8.06 -11.33
C THR A 7 -5.32 7.78 -11.88
N ALA A 8 -6.22 8.76 -11.79
CA ALA A 8 -7.55 8.67 -12.38
C ALA A 8 -7.50 8.58 -13.91
N ASP A 9 -6.66 9.39 -14.56
CA ASP A 9 -6.46 9.36 -16.01
C ASP A 9 -5.90 8.00 -16.45
N LEU A 10 -4.89 7.45 -15.75
CA LEU A 10 -4.35 6.11 -16.01
C LEU A 10 -5.41 5.01 -15.86
N LEU A 11 -6.24 5.09 -14.83
CA LEU A 11 -7.35 4.16 -14.63
C LEU A 11 -8.35 4.25 -15.79
N LEU A 12 -8.74 5.46 -16.20
CA LEU A 12 -9.67 5.67 -17.30
C LEU A 12 -9.12 5.17 -18.63
N ASP A 13 -7.84 5.43 -18.91
CA ASP A 13 -7.16 4.93 -20.10
C ASP A 13 -7.16 3.39 -20.13
N GLN A 14 -6.84 2.75 -19.00
CA GLN A 14 -6.90 1.30 -18.87
C GLN A 14 -8.31 0.76 -19.10
N LEU A 15 -9.32 1.33 -18.45
CA LEU A 15 -10.72 0.93 -18.63
C LEU A 15 -11.19 1.11 -20.09
N ALA A 16 -10.76 2.18 -20.76
CA ALA A 16 -11.09 2.42 -22.15
C ALA A 16 -10.56 1.31 -23.08
N THR A 17 -9.41 0.70 -22.77
CA THR A 17 -8.90 -0.45 -23.54
C THR A 17 -9.77 -1.70 -23.42
N MET A 18 -10.57 -1.81 -22.35
CA MET A 18 -11.44 -2.95 -22.06
C MET A 18 -12.92 -2.67 -22.35
N ALA A 19 -13.26 -1.44 -22.78
CA ALA A 19 -14.63 -0.99 -23.00
C ALA A 19 -15.21 -1.46 -24.36
N ASP A 20 -15.15 -2.75 -24.66
CA ASP A 20 -15.68 -3.36 -25.88
C ASP A 20 -17.14 -3.83 -25.76
N GLY A 21 -17.75 -3.64 -24.59
CA GLY A 21 -19.11 -4.08 -24.25
C GLY A 21 -19.26 -5.59 -24.05
N LYS A 22 -18.14 -6.34 -23.99
CA LYS A 22 -18.12 -7.81 -23.83
C LYS A 22 -17.21 -8.27 -22.69
N THR A 23 -16.12 -7.54 -22.45
CA THR A 23 -15.14 -7.85 -21.42
C THR A 23 -15.72 -7.53 -20.06
N GLU A 24 -15.85 -8.56 -19.22
CA GLU A 24 -16.20 -8.37 -17.81
C GLU A 24 -14.98 -7.86 -17.05
N VAL A 25 -15.16 -6.77 -16.30
CA VAL A 25 -14.11 -6.14 -15.51
C VAL A 25 -14.56 -6.09 -14.06
N CYS A 26 -13.73 -6.61 -13.17
CA CYS A 26 -13.93 -6.45 -11.73
C CYS A 26 -13.53 -5.02 -11.32
N MET A 27 -14.51 -4.14 -11.19
CA MET A 27 -14.26 -2.73 -10.83
C MET A 27 -13.59 -2.58 -9.46
N PHE A 28 -13.87 -3.49 -8.52
CA PHE A 28 -13.19 -3.51 -7.22
C PHE A 28 -11.67 -3.63 -7.37
N ASP A 29 -11.19 -4.52 -8.24
CA ASP A 29 -9.75 -4.73 -8.46
C ASP A 29 -9.08 -3.53 -9.15
N GLU A 30 -9.81 -2.85 -10.04
CA GLU A 30 -9.34 -1.63 -10.71
C GLU A 30 -9.23 -0.47 -9.70
N PHE A 31 -10.23 -0.30 -8.82
CA PHE A 31 -10.19 0.71 -7.77
C PHE A 31 -9.18 0.41 -6.66
N ALA A 32 -8.96 -0.87 -6.31
CA ALA A 32 -7.91 -1.28 -5.40
C ALA A 32 -6.53 -0.88 -5.91
N ARG A 33 -6.25 -1.12 -7.20
CA ARG A 33 -5.00 -0.69 -7.85
C ARG A 33 -4.86 0.82 -7.88
N ALA A 34 -5.91 1.55 -8.25
CA ALA A 34 -5.88 3.02 -8.28
C ALA A 34 -5.66 3.61 -6.88
N ALA A 35 -6.34 3.10 -5.85
CA ALA A 35 -6.16 3.56 -4.48
C ALA A 35 -4.74 3.27 -3.96
N LEU A 36 -4.18 2.11 -4.33
CA LEU A 36 -2.82 1.72 -3.98
C LEU A 36 -1.77 2.61 -4.68
N ASP A 37 -1.98 2.94 -5.95
CA ASP A 37 -1.13 3.88 -6.71
C ASP A 37 -1.14 5.29 -6.09
N VAL A 38 -2.33 5.78 -5.74
CA VAL A 38 -2.49 7.09 -5.08
C VAL A 38 -1.76 7.12 -3.74
N ILE A 39 -1.93 6.13 -2.86
CA ILE A 39 -1.29 6.17 -1.54
C ILE A 39 0.24 6.08 -1.67
N CYS A 40 0.76 5.24 -2.57
CA CYS A 40 2.19 5.16 -2.88
C CYS A 40 2.75 6.53 -3.25
N LYS A 41 2.12 7.21 -4.21
CA LYS A 41 2.59 8.50 -4.74
C LYS A 41 2.41 9.64 -3.76
N VAL A 42 1.24 9.75 -3.14
CA VAL A 42 0.85 10.93 -2.33
C VAL A 42 1.38 10.85 -0.90
N ALA A 43 1.34 9.67 -0.28
CA ALA A 43 1.75 9.53 1.13
C ALA A 43 3.25 9.27 1.29
N PHE A 44 3.85 8.53 0.35
CA PHE A 44 5.22 8.01 0.50
C PHE A 44 6.17 8.47 -0.59
N GLY A 45 5.70 9.21 -1.61
CA GLY A 45 6.52 9.64 -2.74
C GLY A 45 7.09 8.46 -3.54
N MET A 46 6.41 7.32 -3.54
CA MET A 46 6.79 6.13 -4.28
C MET A 46 6.08 6.16 -5.65
N ASP A 47 6.88 6.20 -6.71
CA ASP A 47 6.34 6.06 -8.07
C ASP A 47 6.39 4.58 -8.46
N VAL A 48 5.26 3.89 -8.28
CA VAL A 48 5.09 2.47 -8.59
C VAL A 48 3.99 2.38 -9.63
N ASP A 49 4.29 1.83 -10.81
CA ASP A 49 3.30 1.74 -11.89
C ASP A 49 2.33 0.56 -11.67
N ILE A 50 1.49 0.68 -10.64
CA ILE A 50 0.57 -0.38 -10.19
C ILE A 50 -0.58 -0.62 -11.17
N ILE A 51 -0.98 0.42 -11.91
CA ILE A 51 -2.09 0.32 -12.85
C ILE A 51 -1.66 -0.50 -14.07
N ASN A 52 -0.53 -0.15 -14.70
CA ASN A 52 -0.08 -0.83 -15.91
C ASN A 52 0.64 -2.16 -15.63
N GLU A 53 1.47 -2.24 -14.57
CA GLU A 53 2.15 -3.47 -14.19
C GLU A 53 1.27 -4.33 -13.28
N LYS A 54 0.41 -5.13 -13.91
CA LYS A 54 -0.38 -6.15 -13.19
C LYS A 54 0.55 -7.17 -12.52
N ASP A 55 0.18 -7.60 -11.31
CA ASP A 55 0.80 -8.71 -10.59
C ASP A 55 2.29 -8.54 -10.25
N THR A 56 2.65 -7.39 -9.70
CA THR A 56 3.98 -7.23 -9.09
C THR A 56 4.08 -8.00 -7.78
N LYS A 57 5.31 -8.39 -7.38
CA LYS A 57 5.57 -8.93 -6.04
C LYS A 57 5.09 -8.01 -4.93
N PHE A 58 5.04 -6.70 -5.20
CA PHE A 58 4.58 -5.71 -4.26
C PHE A 58 3.06 -5.77 -4.07
N THR A 59 2.28 -5.71 -5.15
CA THR A 59 0.82 -5.83 -5.09
C THR A 59 0.37 -7.17 -4.50
N GLU A 60 1.08 -8.27 -4.82
CA GLU A 60 0.83 -9.57 -4.20
C GLU A 60 1.09 -9.55 -2.68
N ALA A 61 2.20 -8.93 -2.24
CA ALA A 61 2.52 -8.83 -0.82
C ALA A 61 1.50 -7.99 -0.05
N VAL A 62 0.96 -6.93 -0.66
CA VAL A 62 -0.10 -6.08 -0.08
C VAL A 62 -1.38 -6.89 0.12
N SER A 63 -1.87 -7.52 -0.95
CA SER A 63 -3.09 -8.34 -0.91
C SER A 63 -2.97 -9.48 0.10
N LEU A 64 -1.83 -10.19 0.12
CA LEU A 64 -1.60 -11.29 1.06
C LEU A 64 -1.52 -10.82 2.52
N SER A 65 -0.98 -9.62 2.76
CA SER A 65 -0.92 -9.04 4.10
C SER A 65 -2.33 -8.70 4.61
N PHE A 66 -3.17 -8.13 3.75
CA PHE A 66 -4.56 -7.81 4.10
C PHE A 66 -5.40 -9.06 4.34
N HIS A 67 -5.32 -10.06 3.46
CA HIS A 67 -6.00 -11.35 3.66
C HIS A 67 -5.54 -12.05 4.96
N GLY A 68 -4.29 -11.87 5.35
CA GLY A 68 -3.80 -12.32 6.65
C GLY A 68 -4.47 -11.64 7.84
N VAL A 69 -4.80 -10.35 7.73
CA VAL A 69 -5.56 -9.60 8.75
C VAL A 69 -7.00 -10.07 8.82
N GLU A 70 -7.64 -10.29 7.67
CA GLU A 70 -9.00 -10.81 7.56
C GLU A 70 -9.13 -12.17 8.27
N GLU A 71 -8.29 -13.15 7.89
CA GLU A 71 -8.28 -14.48 8.49
C GLU A 71 -8.05 -14.43 10.01
N ALA A 72 -7.12 -13.58 10.47
CA ALA A 72 -6.87 -13.41 11.90
C ALA A 72 -8.01 -12.71 12.65
N SER A 73 -8.84 -11.92 11.97
CA SER A 73 -9.98 -11.21 12.57
C SER A 73 -11.18 -12.12 12.80
N PHE A 74 -11.34 -13.16 11.98
CA PHE A 74 -12.46 -14.10 12.07
C PHE A 74 -12.14 -15.40 12.83
N ASP A 75 -10.86 -15.74 13.03
CA ASP A 75 -10.44 -16.91 13.82
C ASP A 75 -9.61 -16.51 15.06
N LEU A 76 -10.27 -16.51 16.22
CA LEU A 76 -9.63 -16.27 17.53
C LEU A 76 -8.50 -17.27 17.85
N PHE A 77 -8.50 -18.45 17.24
CA PHE A 77 -7.49 -19.48 17.41
C PHE A 77 -6.52 -19.58 16.24
N HIS A 78 -6.50 -18.60 15.32
CA HIS A 78 -5.67 -18.63 14.12
C HIS A 78 -4.19 -18.98 14.45
N LYS A 79 -3.64 -18.43 15.53
CA LYS A 79 -2.24 -18.68 15.96
C LYS A 79 -1.94 -20.13 16.29
N TRP A 80 -2.94 -20.90 16.72
CA TRP A 80 -2.79 -22.32 17.08
C TRP A 80 -3.27 -23.27 15.99
N ASN A 81 -3.82 -22.74 14.89
CA ASN A 81 -4.28 -23.54 13.77
C ASN A 81 -3.10 -24.04 12.92
N VAL A 82 -2.60 -25.23 13.24
CA VAL A 82 -1.45 -25.85 12.56
C VAL A 82 -1.67 -26.05 11.05
N PHE A 83 -2.93 -26.20 10.61
CA PHE A 83 -3.26 -26.35 9.20
C PHE A 83 -3.08 -25.03 8.42
N GLN A 84 -3.17 -23.89 9.09
CA GLN A 84 -2.93 -22.57 8.51
C GLN A 84 -1.45 -22.14 8.54
N TYR A 85 -0.54 -22.88 9.17
CA TYR A 85 0.87 -22.50 9.24
C TYR A 85 1.55 -22.23 7.89
N PRO A 86 1.28 -22.99 6.81
CA PRO A 86 1.81 -22.66 5.49
C PRO A 86 1.34 -21.28 5.00
N PHE A 87 0.06 -20.95 5.21
CA PHE A 87 -0.51 -19.65 4.86
C PHE A 87 0.09 -18.52 5.72
N GLN A 88 0.12 -18.69 7.04
CA GLN A 88 0.71 -17.72 7.97
C GLN A 88 2.18 -17.41 7.64
N ARG A 89 2.95 -18.43 7.25
CA ARG A 89 4.34 -18.23 6.80
C ARG A 89 4.44 -17.40 5.54
N ARG A 90 3.48 -17.52 4.60
CA ARG A 90 3.42 -16.67 3.41
C ARG A 90 3.09 -15.22 3.80
N VAL A 91 2.09 -15.02 4.67
CA VAL A 91 1.72 -13.69 5.19
C VAL A 91 2.90 -13.02 5.89
N VAL A 92 3.61 -13.74 6.78
CA VAL A 92 4.80 -13.21 7.46
C VAL A 92 5.88 -12.77 6.46
N LYS A 93 6.13 -13.55 5.41
CA LYS A 93 7.09 -13.17 4.35
C LYS A 93 6.63 -11.94 3.57
N ALA A 94 5.33 -11.82 3.28
CA ALA A 94 4.77 -10.65 2.62
C ALA A 94 4.94 -9.39 3.49
N VAL A 95 4.59 -9.46 4.78
CA VAL A 95 4.79 -8.35 5.72
C VAL A 95 6.27 -7.97 5.84
N GLN A 96 7.18 -8.95 5.93
CA GLN A 96 8.62 -8.70 5.94
C GLN A 96 9.09 -7.97 4.68
N PHE A 97 8.56 -8.35 3.51
CA PHE A 97 8.85 -7.68 2.25
C PHE A 97 8.33 -6.23 2.23
N LEU A 98 7.13 -5.97 2.74
CA LEU A 98 6.57 -4.62 2.84
C LEU A 98 7.39 -3.75 3.81
N ARG A 99 7.78 -4.29 4.97
CA ARG A 99 8.67 -3.60 5.93
C ARG A 99 10.02 -3.26 5.32
N GLU A 100 10.60 -4.18 4.55
CA GLU A 100 11.88 -3.93 3.88
C GLU A 100 11.74 -2.86 2.78
N THR A 101 10.61 -2.84 2.08
CA THR A 101 10.28 -1.78 1.13
C THR A 101 10.17 -0.43 1.83
N GLY A 102 9.41 -0.36 2.93
CA GLY A 102 9.30 0.84 3.77
C GLY A 102 10.65 1.31 4.30
N ARG A 103 11.53 0.40 4.72
CA ARG A 103 12.88 0.72 5.21
C ARG A 103 13.70 1.44 4.15
N LYS A 104 13.68 0.93 2.91
CA LYS A 104 14.38 1.57 1.77
C LYS A 104 13.80 2.96 1.47
N VAL A 105 12.48 3.09 1.48
CA VAL A 105 11.79 4.36 1.21
C VAL A 105 12.15 5.42 2.27
N ILE A 106 12.11 5.03 3.55
CA ILE A 106 12.54 5.88 4.67
C ILE A 106 14.02 6.27 4.54
N GLU A 107 14.89 5.32 4.20
CA GLU A 107 16.33 5.57 4.05
C GLU A 107 16.62 6.56 2.91
N VAL A 108 15.98 6.38 1.76
CA VAL A 108 16.06 7.31 0.62
C VAL A 108 15.64 8.71 1.06
N ARG A 109 14.52 8.83 1.78
CA ARG A 109 14.02 10.12 2.28
C ARG A 109 14.98 10.76 3.28
N LYS A 110 15.49 10.01 4.26
CA LYS A 110 16.49 10.50 5.23
C LYS A 110 17.77 10.95 4.55
N ASN A 111 18.21 10.26 3.50
CA ASN A 111 19.39 10.65 2.75
C ASN A 111 19.16 11.94 1.95
N ALA A 112 17.97 12.13 1.37
CA ALA A 112 17.59 13.40 0.72
C ALA A 112 17.53 14.57 1.72
N MET A 113 17.01 14.35 2.93
CA MET A 113 17.03 15.32 4.03
C MET A 113 18.46 15.76 4.37
N LYS A 114 19.38 14.80 4.51
CA LYS A 114 20.80 15.09 4.81
C LYS A 114 21.50 15.89 3.70
N ARG A 115 21.07 15.74 2.45
CA ARG A 115 21.58 16.52 1.31
C ARG A 115 20.96 17.92 1.20
N GLY A 116 19.98 18.25 2.04
CA GLY A 116 19.28 19.54 2.00
C GLY A 116 18.36 19.69 0.79
N GLU A 117 17.87 18.57 0.24
CA GLU A 117 16.89 18.60 -0.85
C GLU A 117 15.55 19.19 -0.36
N GLN A 118 14.82 19.84 -1.27
CA GLN A 118 13.45 20.25 -1.01
C GLN A 118 12.56 19.00 -1.00
N LEU A 119 11.91 18.74 0.13
CA LEU A 119 11.10 17.54 0.33
C LEU A 119 9.61 17.90 0.41
N PRO A 120 8.75 17.02 -0.12
CA PRO A 120 7.31 17.20 0.02
C PRO A 120 6.89 17.07 1.49
N ASP A 121 5.89 17.84 1.89
CA ASP A 121 5.21 17.70 3.17
C ASP A 121 4.12 16.62 3.06
N ASP A 122 4.56 15.36 3.04
CA ASP A 122 3.73 14.17 2.94
C ASP A 122 3.70 13.36 4.25
N ILE A 123 2.91 12.28 4.27
CA ILE A 123 2.77 11.41 5.46
C ILE A 123 4.14 10.84 5.87
N LEU A 124 4.96 10.41 4.92
CA LEU A 124 6.31 9.92 5.20
C LEU A 124 7.18 10.98 5.91
N GLN A 125 7.11 12.23 5.46
CA GLN A 125 7.82 13.34 6.10
C GLN A 125 7.37 13.53 7.55
N ARG A 126 6.06 13.41 7.82
CA ARG A 126 5.51 13.49 9.17
C ARG A 126 5.94 12.33 10.07
N ILE A 127 5.95 11.10 9.56
CA ILE A 127 6.45 9.91 10.28
C ILE A 127 7.92 10.11 10.69
N ILE A 128 8.76 10.61 9.79
CA ILE A 128 10.18 10.87 10.07
C ILE A 128 10.35 11.98 11.13
N GLN A 129 9.62 13.09 11.00
CA GLN A 129 9.69 14.21 11.94
C GLN A 129 9.24 13.84 13.35
N GLN A 130 8.20 13.01 13.47
CA GLN A 130 7.74 12.51 14.76
C GLN A 130 8.82 11.69 15.47
N GLN A 131 9.54 10.85 14.71
CA GLN A 131 10.67 10.08 15.25
C GLN A 131 11.83 10.98 15.70
N GLU A 132 12.11 12.08 15.00
CA GLU A 132 13.14 13.04 15.41
C GLU A 132 12.76 13.80 16.69
N ALA A 133 11.47 14.01 16.93
CA ALA A 133 10.95 14.67 18.13
C ALA A 133 10.91 13.75 19.36
N GLU A 134 10.76 12.44 19.16
CA GLU A 134 10.66 11.44 20.23
C GLU A 134 11.79 10.40 20.15
N PRO A 135 12.90 10.58 20.88
CA PRO A 135 14.10 9.73 20.78
C PRO A 135 13.88 8.26 21.17
N ASN A 136 12.76 7.96 21.83
CA ASN A 136 12.40 6.60 22.21
C ASN A 136 11.81 5.80 21.04
N LEU A 137 11.40 6.46 19.95
CA LEU A 137 10.87 5.81 18.76
C LEU A 137 12.02 5.33 17.86
N GLY A 138 12.06 4.01 17.64
CA GLY A 138 13.01 3.36 16.77
C GLY A 138 12.58 3.36 15.31
N ILE A 139 13.43 2.78 14.46
CA ILE A 139 13.09 2.54 13.05
C ILE A 139 11.91 1.57 12.90
N GLU A 140 11.72 0.66 13.85
CA GLU A 140 10.62 -0.30 13.79
C GLU A 140 9.26 0.38 14.00
N ASP A 141 9.17 1.41 14.85
CA ASP A 141 7.94 2.19 15.02
C ASP A 141 7.57 2.95 13.75
N MET A 142 8.57 3.53 13.06
CA MET A 142 8.34 4.16 11.76
C MET A 142 7.85 3.18 10.69
N LEU A 143 8.34 1.94 10.75
CA LEU A 143 7.89 0.88 9.84
C LEU A 143 6.47 0.41 10.16
N ASP A 144 6.10 0.41 11.43
CA ASP A 144 4.73 0.12 11.87
C ASP A 144 3.77 1.20 11.36
N ASP A 145 4.12 2.48 11.49
CA ASP A 145 3.34 3.59 10.94
C ASP A 145 3.26 3.51 9.40
N PHE A 146 4.40 3.24 8.73
CA PHE A 146 4.44 3.06 7.29
C PHE A 146 3.43 2.00 6.84
N VAL A 147 3.52 0.79 7.40
CA VAL A 147 2.63 -0.32 7.03
C VAL A 147 1.17 0.00 7.38
N THR A 148 0.93 0.67 8.51
CA THR A 148 -0.42 1.06 8.97
C THR A 148 -1.10 2.01 8.00
N PHE A 149 -0.46 3.13 7.67
CA PHE A 149 -1.01 4.10 6.70
C PHE A 149 -1.17 3.49 5.32
N PHE A 150 -0.24 2.63 4.92
CA PHE A 150 -0.26 1.96 3.64
C PHE A 150 -1.48 1.04 3.49
N ILE A 151 -1.74 0.18 4.47
CA ILE A 151 -2.89 -0.74 4.45
C ILE A 151 -4.20 0.03 4.63
N ALA A 152 -4.28 0.90 5.62
CA ALA A 152 -5.51 1.61 5.94
C ALA A 152 -5.97 2.55 4.82
N GLY A 153 -5.03 3.20 4.13
CA GLY A 153 -5.32 4.22 3.13
C GLY A 153 -5.92 3.67 1.83
N HIS A 154 -5.36 2.59 1.28
CA HIS A 154 -5.83 2.08 -0.01
C HIS A 154 -7.10 1.24 0.13
N GLU A 155 -7.17 0.33 1.11
CA GLU A 155 -8.18 -0.73 1.08
C GLU A 155 -9.57 -0.28 1.53
N THR A 156 -9.62 0.70 2.42
CA THR A 156 -10.88 1.35 2.80
C THR A 156 -11.43 2.22 1.66
N THR A 157 -10.55 2.92 0.95
CA THR A 157 -10.90 3.77 -0.19
C THR A 157 -11.37 2.93 -1.37
N SER A 158 -10.67 1.84 -1.69
CA SER A 158 -11.03 0.90 -2.77
C SER A 158 -12.41 0.30 -2.54
N SER A 159 -12.67 -0.17 -1.31
CA SER A 159 -13.96 -0.71 -0.90
C SER A 159 -15.08 0.32 -1.01
N PHE A 160 -14.84 1.54 -0.53
CA PHE A 160 -15.84 2.61 -0.60
C PHE A 160 -16.21 2.99 -2.03
N VAL A 161 -15.21 3.19 -2.90
CA VAL A 161 -15.45 3.55 -4.31
C VAL A 161 -16.07 2.37 -5.07
N GLY A 162 -15.63 1.14 -4.80
CA GLY A 162 -16.22 -0.07 -5.37
C GLY A 162 -17.72 -0.19 -5.08
N LEU A 163 -18.15 0.09 -3.84
CA LEU A 163 -19.56 0.09 -3.45
C LEU A 163 -20.42 1.14 -4.16
N LEU A 164 -19.81 2.25 -4.61
CA LEU A 164 -20.53 3.28 -5.38
C LEU A 164 -20.79 2.85 -6.83
N CYS A 165 -20.08 1.84 -7.32
CA CYS A 165 -20.15 1.36 -8.70
C CYS A 165 -20.82 -0.02 -8.84
N SER A 166 -21.24 -0.64 -7.73
CA SER A 166 -22.00 -1.90 -7.68
C SER A 166 -23.51 -1.66 -7.66
#